data_AF-A0AAX2AJ05-F1
#
_entry.id   AF-A0AAX2AJ05-F1
#
_cell.length_a   1.000
_cell.length_b   1.000
_cell.length_c   1.000
_cell.angle_alpha   90.00
_cell.angle_beta   90.00
_cell.angle_gamma   90.00
#
_symmetry.space_group_name_H-M   'P 1'
#
loop_
_entity.id
_entity.type
_entity.pdbx_description
1 polymer ?
#
loop_
_entity_poly.entity_id
_entity_poly.type
_entity_poly.pdbx_seq_one_letter_code
_entity_poly.pdbx_strand_id
1 'polypeptide(L)'
;MKKILSLLGSLFFVLFIITGCGKGSIVQNIDNSNYIDAKNITMAKVEKAITKGAIRKGWTTKKIKTGLLESKVNVRGKHFVMVNIAYNTKGYKIIYKDSQNMNYNPQDNTIHPNYNKWIGNLERNINYELSLIGVSGNSNSRNVTSIESSSDTTTINKSQYKSSGEINTNKNVIYIKAITPYAKNNRIAQNIKSECTINQQLAEFIQKYATEQGLTVKFKNNIGPNDLYLNLQIDDAISQGGAFRGHAKFTTISGILVKGKKSYGSFKAARVSGGGFWGAYKGSCAVLGRTVEALGKDVATWLYSPIDGAQLGDVGYLR
;
A
#
# COMPACT_ATOMS: atom_id res chain seq x y z
N MET A 1 -58.99 46.33 -0.89
CA MET A 1 -58.22 45.99 0.33
C MET A 1 -56.74 46.24 0.04
N LYS A 2 -56.15 47.26 0.68
CA LYS A 2 -54.75 47.69 0.53
C LYS A 2 -53.97 47.30 1.80
N LYS A 3 -52.75 46.77 1.58
CA LYS A 3 -51.50 46.70 2.39
C LYS A 3 -51.51 47.05 3.89
N ILE A 4 -50.78 46.24 4.69
CA ILE A 4 -49.83 46.57 5.79
C ILE A 4 -49.17 45.23 6.22
N LEU A 5 -47.88 44.94 5.93
CA LEU A 5 -46.66 45.12 6.79
C LEU A 5 -46.82 44.54 8.23
N SER A 6 -45.93 43.80 8.89
CA SER A 6 -44.49 43.51 8.70
C SER A 6 -44.04 42.42 9.70
N LEU A 7 -42.93 41.73 9.38
CA LEU A 7 -41.87 41.25 10.30
C LEU A 7 -42.27 40.44 11.56
N LEU A 8 -41.99 39.13 11.54
CA LEU A 8 -41.48 38.40 12.71
C LEU A 8 -40.71 37.15 12.25
N GLY A 9 -39.41 37.16 12.51
CA GLY A 9 -38.67 35.94 12.87
C GLY A 9 -38.05 35.09 11.77
N SER A 10 -37.20 35.69 10.93
CA SER A 10 -36.12 34.96 10.26
C SER A 10 -35.10 34.47 11.31
N LEU A 11 -35.26 33.27 11.87
CA LEU A 11 -34.17 32.56 12.56
C LEU A 11 -34.57 31.10 12.85
N PHE A 12 -34.15 30.16 12.00
CA PHE A 12 -33.72 28.78 12.31
C PHE A 12 -33.71 27.93 11.03
N PHE A 13 -32.79 28.23 10.12
CA PHE A 13 -32.35 27.24 9.14
C PHE A 13 -30.82 27.20 9.15
N VAL A 14 -30.25 27.08 10.35
CA VAL A 14 -28.83 26.77 10.55
C VAL A 14 -28.69 25.25 10.56
N LEU A 15 -28.36 24.74 9.38
CA LEU A 15 -27.32 23.74 9.14
C LEU A 15 -26.99 22.80 10.31
N PHE A 16 -27.51 21.57 10.24
CA PHE A 16 -26.91 20.41 10.88
C PHE A 16 -26.74 19.30 9.84
N ILE A 17 -25.91 19.55 8.82
CA ILE A 17 -25.28 18.45 8.08
C ILE A 17 -24.09 18.02 8.95
N ILE A 18 -24.38 17.25 10.00
CA ILE A 18 -23.36 16.46 10.67
C ILE A 18 -22.95 15.40 9.65
N THR A 19 -21.95 15.69 8.84
CA THR A 19 -21.17 14.62 8.22
C THR A 19 -20.43 13.97 9.37
N GLY A 20 -21.08 12.99 10.01
CA GLY A 20 -20.45 12.13 10.99
C GLY A 20 -19.26 11.47 10.30
N CYS A 21 -18.05 11.94 10.58
CA CYS A 21 -16.86 11.13 10.43
C CYS A 21 -17.07 9.94 11.37
N GLY A 22 -17.59 8.83 10.83
CA GLY A 22 -17.75 7.61 11.59
C GLY A 22 -16.41 7.26 12.24
N LYS A 23 -16.38 7.20 13.58
CA LYS A 23 -15.20 6.76 14.32
C LYS A 23 -14.72 5.43 13.71
N GLY A 24 -13.44 5.35 13.37
CA GLY A 24 -12.83 4.12 12.88
C GLY A 24 -13.03 2.98 13.87
N SER A 25 -13.05 1.74 13.38
CA SER A 25 -13.06 0.54 14.22
C SER A 25 -11.64 0.10 14.55
N ILE A 26 -11.40 -0.47 15.73
CA ILE A 26 -10.10 -1.06 16.06
C ILE A 26 -9.70 -2.11 15.03
N VAL A 27 -8.44 -2.11 14.59
CA VAL A 27 -7.90 -3.12 13.67
C VAL A 27 -7.92 -4.48 14.33
N GLN A 28 -8.58 -5.45 13.69
CA GLN A 28 -8.59 -6.85 14.11
C GLN A 28 -7.53 -7.68 13.39
N ASN A 29 -6.79 -8.46 14.17
CA ASN A 29 -5.98 -9.59 13.73
C ASN A 29 -6.69 -10.89 14.11
N ILE A 30 -6.39 -11.97 13.38
CA ILE A 30 -6.89 -13.32 13.68
C ILE A 30 -5.73 -14.16 14.17
N ASP A 31 -5.91 -14.79 15.33
CA ASP A 31 -5.03 -15.85 15.82
C ASP A 31 -5.79 -17.18 15.87
N ASN A 32 -5.50 -18.02 14.87
CA ASN A 32 -6.02 -19.38 14.72
C ASN A 32 -4.85 -20.38 14.79
N SER A 33 -3.85 -20.13 15.65
CA SER A 33 -2.62 -20.95 15.74
C SER A 33 -2.84 -22.42 16.10
N ASN A 34 -3.98 -22.74 16.73
CA ASN A 34 -4.36 -24.09 17.15
C ASN A 34 -5.65 -24.57 16.45
N TYR A 35 -5.99 -23.98 15.30
CA TYR A 35 -7.23 -24.29 14.60
C TYR A 35 -7.23 -25.65 13.90
N ILE A 36 -6.06 -26.11 13.44
CA ILE A 36 -5.93 -27.32 12.63
C ILE A 36 -5.72 -28.52 13.55
N ASP A 37 -6.76 -29.34 13.68
CA ASP A 37 -6.69 -30.67 14.30
C ASP A 37 -6.86 -31.74 13.21
N ALA A 38 -5.74 -32.12 12.58
CA ALA A 38 -5.73 -33.12 11.52
C ALA A 38 -4.45 -33.96 11.56
N LYS A 39 -4.60 -35.28 11.46
CA LYS A 39 -3.47 -36.20 11.33
C LYS A 39 -2.88 -36.12 9.91
N ASN A 40 -1.54 -36.14 9.81
CA ASN A 40 -0.80 -36.20 8.53
C ASN A 40 -1.03 -35.01 7.57
N ILE A 41 -1.44 -33.83 8.07
CA ILE A 41 -1.49 -32.62 7.25
C ILE A 41 -0.11 -32.03 7.01
N THR A 42 0.15 -31.57 5.79
CA THR A 42 1.43 -30.94 5.42
C THR A 42 1.25 -29.43 5.25
N MET A 43 2.33 -28.68 5.47
CA MET A 43 2.31 -27.23 5.25
C MET A 43 1.90 -26.85 3.82
N ALA A 44 2.25 -27.66 2.81
CA ALA A 44 1.84 -27.43 1.42
C ALA A 44 0.32 -27.50 1.23
N LYS A 45 -0.36 -28.42 1.93
CA LYS A 45 -1.84 -28.50 1.90
C LYS A 45 -2.47 -27.28 2.57
N VAL A 46 -1.92 -26.86 3.71
CA VAL A 46 -2.39 -25.65 4.43
C VAL A 46 -2.19 -24.40 3.58
N GLU A 47 -1.01 -24.23 2.98
CA GLU A 47 -0.70 -23.12 2.06
C GLU A 47 -1.69 -23.05 0.89
N LYS A 48 -1.96 -24.22 0.27
CA LYS A 48 -2.90 -24.33 -0.84
C LYS A 48 -4.33 -23.97 -0.42
N ALA A 49 -4.77 -24.42 0.75
CA ALA A 49 -6.08 -24.08 1.31
C ALA A 49 -6.19 -22.56 1.59
N ILE A 50 -5.18 -21.95 2.22
CA ILE A 50 -5.15 -20.51 2.48
C ILE A 50 -5.22 -19.72 1.17
N THR A 51 -4.43 -20.11 0.17
CA THR A 51 -4.40 -19.45 -1.15
C THR A 51 -5.73 -19.54 -1.86
N LYS A 52 -6.39 -20.71 -1.84
CA LYS A 52 -7.74 -20.87 -2.40
C LYS A 52 -8.76 -19.99 -1.66
N GLY A 53 -8.71 -19.97 -0.33
CA GLY A 53 -9.63 -19.19 0.50
C GLY A 53 -9.53 -17.69 0.21
N ALA A 54 -8.30 -17.20 0.00
CA ALA A 54 -8.04 -15.82 -0.38
C ALA A 54 -8.69 -15.44 -1.73
N ILE A 55 -8.49 -16.26 -2.77
CA ILE A 55 -8.95 -15.96 -4.13
C ILE A 55 -10.49 -15.86 -4.21
N ARG A 56 -11.26 -16.60 -3.39
CA ARG A 56 -12.74 -16.58 -3.37
C ARG A 56 -13.36 -15.19 -3.19
N LYS A 57 -12.62 -14.23 -2.63
CA LYS A 57 -13.07 -12.83 -2.46
C LYS A 57 -12.11 -11.80 -3.06
N GLY A 58 -11.39 -12.20 -4.10
CA GLY A 58 -10.55 -11.29 -4.88
C GLY A 58 -9.24 -10.89 -4.18
N TRP A 59 -8.85 -11.60 -3.12
CA TRP A 59 -7.50 -11.45 -2.58
C TRP A 59 -6.50 -12.17 -3.47
N THR A 60 -5.31 -11.58 -3.61
CA THR A 60 -4.17 -12.19 -4.28
C THR A 60 -3.09 -12.48 -3.25
N THR A 61 -2.52 -13.67 -3.30
CA THR A 61 -1.56 -14.14 -2.30
C THR A 61 -0.19 -14.40 -2.93
N LYS A 62 0.87 -13.98 -2.25
CA LYS A 62 2.26 -14.21 -2.60
C LYS A 62 2.95 -14.96 -1.46
N LYS A 63 3.66 -16.05 -1.78
CA LYS A 63 4.53 -16.73 -0.82
C LYS A 63 5.77 -15.89 -0.55
N ILE A 64 5.98 -15.52 0.71
CA ILE A 64 7.19 -14.81 1.14
C ILE A 64 8.26 -15.83 1.54
N LYS A 65 7.87 -16.81 2.35
CA LYS A 65 8.67 -17.99 2.70
C LYS A 65 7.75 -19.13 3.12
N THR A 66 8.28 -20.32 3.31
CA THR A 66 7.51 -21.44 3.88
C THR A 66 6.94 -21.02 5.24
N GLY A 67 5.62 -21.14 5.39
CA GLY A 67 4.91 -20.73 6.60
C GLY A 67 4.55 -19.24 6.68
N LEU A 68 4.80 -18.45 5.62
CA LEU A 68 4.38 -17.05 5.55
C LEU A 68 3.94 -16.64 4.15
N LEU A 69 2.69 -16.20 4.07
CA LEU A 69 2.08 -15.60 2.88
C LEU A 69 1.84 -14.11 3.11
N GLU A 70 1.88 -13.33 2.05
CA GLU A 70 1.35 -11.97 2.00
C GLU A 70 0.10 -12.00 1.13
N SER A 71 -1.02 -11.47 1.62
CA SER A 71 -2.28 -11.41 0.89
C SER A 71 -2.76 -9.97 0.77
N LYS A 72 -3.16 -9.57 -0.43
CA LYS A 72 -3.63 -8.21 -0.73
C LYS A 72 -4.96 -8.20 -1.44
N VAL A 73 -5.77 -7.18 -1.20
CA VAL A 73 -7.02 -6.92 -1.92
C VAL A 73 -7.13 -5.44 -2.27
N ASN A 74 -7.65 -5.15 -3.46
CA ASN A 74 -8.02 -3.80 -3.88
C ASN A 74 -9.50 -3.78 -4.25
N VAL A 75 -10.34 -3.33 -3.34
CA VAL A 75 -11.80 -3.34 -3.53
C VAL A 75 -12.21 -2.16 -4.39
N ARG A 76 -12.81 -2.46 -5.54
CA ARG A 76 -13.33 -1.49 -6.53
C ARG A 76 -12.26 -0.49 -7.01
N GLY A 77 -10.98 -0.87 -6.97
CA GLY A 77 -9.86 0.01 -7.33
C GLY A 77 -9.64 1.18 -6.36
N LYS A 78 -10.29 1.18 -5.19
CA LYS A 78 -10.29 2.32 -4.27
C LYS A 78 -9.74 2.00 -2.90
N HIS A 79 -10.03 0.83 -2.35
CA HIS A 79 -9.69 0.48 -0.97
C HIS A 79 -8.72 -0.68 -0.95
N PHE A 80 -7.49 -0.39 -0.55
CA PHE A 80 -6.41 -1.36 -0.53
C PHE A 80 -6.15 -1.84 0.89
N VAL A 81 -5.98 -3.16 1.05
CA VAL A 81 -5.57 -3.79 2.31
C VAL A 81 -4.54 -4.87 2.00
N MET A 82 -3.51 -4.96 2.83
CA MET A 82 -2.50 -6.00 2.83
C MET A 82 -2.40 -6.62 4.22
N VAL A 83 -2.30 -7.94 4.27
CA VAL A 83 -2.10 -8.72 5.49
C VAL A 83 -1.00 -9.76 5.31
N ASN A 84 -0.34 -10.09 6.40
CA ASN A 84 0.50 -11.28 6.50
C ASN A 84 -0.33 -12.46 7.01
N ILE A 85 -0.17 -13.63 6.39
CA ILE A 85 -0.76 -14.88 6.83
C ILE A 85 0.35 -15.86 7.20
N ALA A 86 0.66 -15.94 8.49
CA ALA A 86 1.61 -16.93 9.01
C ALA A 86 0.88 -18.27 9.20
N TYR A 87 1.48 -19.41 8.86
CA TYR A 87 0.83 -20.71 8.95
C TYR A 87 1.81 -21.86 9.19
N ASN A 88 1.31 -22.93 9.77
CA ASN A 88 2.00 -24.21 9.92
C ASN A 88 0.98 -25.36 9.89
N THR A 89 1.35 -26.56 10.32
CA THR A 89 0.44 -27.72 10.37
C THR A 89 -0.58 -27.67 11.51
N LYS A 90 -0.44 -26.75 12.47
CA LYS A 90 -1.34 -26.57 13.63
C LYS A 90 -2.34 -25.43 13.45
N GLY A 91 -2.05 -24.45 12.59
CA GLY A 91 -2.92 -23.28 12.44
C GLY A 91 -2.35 -22.17 11.58
N TYR A 92 -2.98 -21.00 11.67
CA TYR A 92 -2.56 -19.79 10.97
C TYR A 92 -2.94 -18.51 11.73
N LYS A 93 -2.30 -17.39 11.39
CA LYS A 93 -2.65 -16.04 11.85
C LYS A 93 -2.87 -15.12 10.67
N ILE A 94 -3.79 -14.17 10.77
CA ILE A 94 -3.95 -13.06 9.80
C ILE A 94 -3.60 -11.77 10.54
N ILE A 95 -2.54 -11.11 10.10
CA ILE A 95 -2.00 -9.93 10.76
C ILE A 95 -2.05 -8.76 9.78
N TYR A 96 -2.65 -7.66 10.19
CA TYR A 96 -2.62 -6.40 9.47
C TYR A 96 -1.19 -6.03 9.11
N LYS A 97 -0.97 -5.62 7.85
CA LYS A 97 0.34 -5.14 7.39
C LYS A 97 0.26 -3.70 6.90
N ASP A 98 -0.67 -3.41 5.99
CA ASP A 98 -0.80 -2.08 5.40
C ASP A 98 -2.21 -1.85 4.83
N SER A 99 -2.58 -0.58 4.61
CA SER A 99 -3.81 -0.20 3.92
C SER A 99 -3.73 1.18 3.27
N GLN A 100 -4.51 1.38 2.20
CA GLN A 100 -4.68 2.68 1.56
C GLN A 100 -6.17 2.99 1.40
N ASN A 101 -6.53 4.27 1.62
CA ASN A 101 -7.92 4.73 1.60
C ASN A 101 -8.83 3.93 2.55
N MET A 102 -8.29 3.61 3.73
CA MET A 102 -8.98 2.87 4.79
C MET A 102 -9.06 3.66 6.09
N ASN A 103 -8.69 4.95 6.09
CA ASN A 103 -8.67 5.79 7.30
C ASN A 103 -7.95 5.10 8.47
N TYR A 104 -6.83 4.43 8.19
CA TYR A 104 -6.03 3.81 9.24
C TYR A 104 -5.32 4.88 10.06
N ASN A 105 -5.55 4.86 11.36
CA ASN A 105 -4.93 5.72 12.35
C ASN A 105 -4.12 4.80 13.29
N PRO A 106 -2.78 4.85 13.23
CA PRO A 106 -1.91 4.01 14.06
C PRO A 106 -1.90 4.41 15.55
N GLN A 107 -2.21 5.66 15.89
CA GLN A 107 -2.25 6.13 17.28
C GLN A 107 -3.41 5.49 18.06
N ASP A 108 -4.58 5.48 17.44
CA ASP A 108 -5.79 4.88 18.03
C ASP A 108 -6.00 3.43 17.58
N ASN A 109 -5.09 2.93 16.74
CA ASN A 109 -5.17 1.65 16.06
C ASN A 109 -6.55 1.41 15.40
N THR A 110 -7.11 2.45 14.76
CA THR A 110 -8.44 2.40 14.15
C THR A 110 -8.36 2.39 12.62
N ILE A 111 -9.33 1.78 11.97
CA ILE A 111 -9.43 1.64 10.52
C ILE A 111 -10.90 1.63 10.10
N HIS A 112 -11.18 1.87 8.82
CA HIS A 112 -12.51 1.81 8.26
C HIS A 112 -13.17 0.43 8.54
N PRO A 113 -14.42 0.36 9.06
CA PRO A 113 -15.07 -0.88 9.50
C PRO A 113 -15.12 -2.03 8.50
N ASN A 114 -15.05 -1.71 7.20
CA ASN A 114 -14.98 -2.73 6.15
C ASN A 114 -13.71 -3.59 6.22
N TYR A 115 -12.61 -3.10 6.80
CA TYR A 115 -11.40 -3.91 7.01
C TYR A 115 -11.74 -5.18 7.80
N ASN A 116 -12.33 -5.04 9.00
CA ASN A 116 -12.68 -6.17 9.86
C ASN A 116 -13.67 -7.13 9.16
N LYS A 117 -14.60 -6.59 8.35
CA LYS A 117 -15.49 -7.42 7.52
C LYS A 117 -14.71 -8.23 6.47
N TRP A 118 -13.70 -7.64 5.82
CA TRP A 118 -12.88 -8.35 4.83
C TRP A 118 -11.99 -9.40 5.48
N ILE A 119 -11.43 -9.13 6.65
CA ILE A 119 -10.66 -10.12 7.42
C ILE A 119 -11.52 -11.29 7.86
N GLY A 120 -12.71 -11.05 8.42
CA GLY A 120 -13.63 -12.12 8.80
C GLY A 120 -14.10 -12.97 7.61
N ASN A 121 -14.26 -12.36 6.42
CA ASN A 121 -14.57 -13.09 5.20
C ASN A 121 -13.38 -13.91 4.68
N LEU A 122 -12.17 -13.36 4.73
CA LEU A 122 -10.94 -14.06 4.37
C LEU A 122 -10.76 -15.30 5.27
N GLU A 123 -10.89 -15.10 6.58
CA GLU A 123 -10.84 -16.18 7.57
C GLU A 123 -11.86 -17.28 7.30
N ARG A 124 -13.15 -16.93 7.10
CA ARG A 124 -14.21 -17.92 6.83
C ARG A 124 -13.92 -18.75 5.58
N ASN A 125 -13.35 -18.13 4.54
CA ASN A 125 -12.98 -18.84 3.32
C ASN A 125 -11.77 -19.75 3.50
N ILE A 126 -10.77 -19.33 4.28
CA ILE A 126 -9.62 -20.17 4.62
C ILE A 126 -10.10 -21.40 5.38
N ASN A 127 -10.96 -21.21 6.40
CA ASN A 127 -11.53 -22.30 7.18
C ASN A 127 -12.36 -23.27 6.34
N TYR A 128 -13.14 -22.75 5.38
CA TYR A 128 -13.87 -23.58 4.43
C TYR A 128 -12.92 -24.44 3.57
N GLU A 129 -11.86 -23.88 3.02
CA GLU A 129 -10.90 -24.66 2.21
C GLU A 129 -10.10 -25.67 3.05
N LEU A 130 -9.84 -25.36 4.32
CA LEU A 130 -9.23 -26.29 5.27
C LEU A 130 -10.18 -27.47 5.56
N SER A 131 -11.48 -27.23 5.74
CA SER A 131 -12.42 -28.32 6.01
C SER A 131 -12.56 -29.29 4.83
N LEU A 132 -12.45 -28.79 3.58
CA LEU A 132 -12.44 -29.63 2.39
C LEU A 132 -11.26 -30.60 2.30
N ILE A 133 -10.18 -30.37 3.05
CA ILE A 133 -9.01 -31.26 3.11
C ILE A 133 -8.96 -32.09 4.39
N GLY A 134 -10.09 -32.21 5.10
CA GLY A 134 -10.24 -33.07 6.28
C GLY A 134 -9.76 -32.42 7.58
N VAL A 135 -9.65 -31.09 7.62
CA VAL A 135 -9.36 -30.37 8.87
C VAL A 135 -10.64 -30.09 9.64
N SER A 136 -10.72 -30.55 10.88
CA SER A 136 -11.74 -30.13 11.83
C SER A 136 -11.23 -28.89 12.58
N GLY A 137 -12.03 -27.83 12.60
CA GLY A 137 -11.70 -26.60 13.31
C GLY A 137 -12.03 -26.70 14.79
N ASN A 138 -11.10 -26.36 15.68
CA ASN A 138 -11.43 -26.10 17.09
C ASN A 138 -12.02 -24.69 17.23
N SER A 139 -13.35 -24.59 17.25
CA SER A 139 -14.10 -23.33 17.39
C SER A 139 -13.77 -22.56 18.67
N ASN A 140 -13.23 -23.21 19.71
CA ASN A 140 -12.82 -22.58 20.98
C ASN A 140 -11.42 -21.93 20.91
N SER A 141 -10.71 -22.00 19.77
CA SER A 141 -9.36 -21.44 19.59
C SER A 141 -9.29 -20.09 18.87
N ARG A 142 -10.45 -19.57 18.42
CA ARG A 142 -10.53 -18.30 17.69
C ARG A 142 -10.26 -17.12 18.63
N ASN A 143 -9.08 -16.52 18.51
CA ASN A 143 -8.77 -15.26 19.20
C ASN A 143 -8.70 -14.11 18.18
N VAL A 144 -9.54 -13.09 18.39
CA VAL A 144 -9.46 -11.81 17.67
C VAL A 144 -8.65 -10.86 18.53
N THR A 145 -7.45 -10.52 18.10
CA THR A 145 -6.54 -9.64 18.85
C THR A 145 -6.46 -8.27 18.18
N SER A 146 -6.38 -7.20 18.97
CA SER A 146 -5.99 -5.87 18.49
C SER A 146 -4.47 -5.81 18.30
N ILE A 147 -3.99 -4.95 17.41
CA ILE A 147 -2.57 -4.57 17.40
C ILE A 147 -2.24 -3.94 18.76
N GLU A 148 -1.39 -4.58 19.55
CA GLU A 148 -0.84 -3.99 20.77
C GLU A 148 0.18 -2.90 20.41
N SER A 149 0.02 -1.75 21.04
CA SER A 149 0.96 -0.64 20.99
C SER A 149 2.30 -1.12 21.57
N SER A 150 3.33 -1.15 20.73
CA SER A 150 4.64 -1.65 21.09
C SER A 150 5.33 -0.76 22.13
N SER A 151 5.46 -1.27 23.35
CA SER A 151 6.54 -0.96 24.29
C SER A 151 7.02 -2.26 24.92
N ASP A 152 7.97 -2.95 24.29
CA ASP A 152 9.20 -3.38 24.94
C ASP A 152 10.08 -4.27 24.06
N THR A 153 11.38 -4.09 24.25
CA THR A 153 12.48 -4.74 23.55
C THR A 153 12.88 -6.01 24.30
N THR A 154 12.90 -7.20 23.67
CA THR A 154 13.99 -8.17 23.90
C THR A 154 14.06 -9.32 22.87
N THR A 155 15.25 -9.44 22.28
CA THR A 155 15.96 -10.66 21.82
C THR A 155 15.22 -11.77 21.07
N ILE A 156 15.43 -11.83 19.75
CA ILE A 156 15.41 -13.09 18.99
C ILE A 156 16.78 -13.34 18.37
N ASN A 157 17.36 -14.48 18.74
CA ASN A 157 18.59 -15.03 18.22
C ASN A 157 18.55 -15.16 16.69
N LYS A 158 19.45 -14.41 16.05
CA LYS A 158 19.68 -14.41 14.61
C LYS A 158 20.54 -15.61 14.25
N SER A 159 19.98 -16.68 13.69
CA SER A 159 20.78 -17.64 12.92
C SER A 159 20.05 -18.17 11.68
N GLN A 160 20.69 -17.89 10.55
CA GLN A 160 20.70 -18.64 9.28
C GLN A 160 19.46 -18.57 8.37
N TYR A 161 19.33 -17.43 7.66
CA TYR A 161 18.88 -17.36 6.27
C TYR A 161 19.95 -16.62 5.46
N LYS A 162 20.37 -17.18 4.31
CA LYS A 162 21.34 -16.56 3.40
C LYS A 162 20.70 -15.33 2.73
N SER A 163 21.14 -14.17 3.18
CA SER A 163 20.72 -12.82 2.80
C SER A 163 21.37 -12.38 1.48
N SER A 164 20.58 -12.07 0.46
CA SER A 164 21.00 -11.14 -0.59
C SER A 164 20.93 -9.72 -0.04
N GLY A 165 21.94 -9.35 0.77
CA GLY A 165 22.19 -8.00 1.27
C GLY A 165 21.07 -7.35 2.09
N GLU A 166 20.91 -7.71 3.37
CA GLU A 166 20.13 -6.93 4.33
C GLU A 166 20.76 -5.53 4.49
N ILE A 167 20.14 -4.49 3.93
CA ILE A 167 20.30 -3.13 4.44
C ILE A 167 19.15 -2.88 5.42
N ASN A 168 19.51 -2.51 6.65
CA ASN A 168 18.58 -1.88 7.57
C ASN A 168 18.45 -0.40 7.15
N THR A 169 17.40 -0.08 6.39
CA THR A 169 17.15 1.26 5.86
C THR A 169 16.84 2.27 6.98
N ASN A 170 16.35 1.81 8.14
CA ASN A 170 16.03 2.67 9.29
C ASN A 170 17.27 3.27 9.98
N LYS A 171 18.48 2.76 9.70
CA LYS A 171 19.75 3.29 10.27
C LYS A 171 20.64 4.02 9.27
N ASN A 172 20.26 4.05 7.99
CA ASN A 172 21.09 4.60 6.93
C ASN A 172 20.43 5.82 6.30
N VAL A 173 21.22 6.85 5.99
CA VAL A 173 20.77 7.97 5.16
C VAL A 173 20.63 7.46 3.72
N ILE A 174 19.41 7.54 3.17
CA ILE A 174 19.14 7.23 1.78
C ILE A 174 19.22 8.53 0.99
N TYR A 175 20.07 8.56 -0.02
CA TYR A 175 20.21 9.71 -0.90
C TYR A 175 19.34 9.56 -2.14
N ILE A 176 18.73 10.67 -2.55
CA ILE A 176 17.98 10.79 -3.81
C ILE A 176 18.40 12.08 -4.51
N LYS A 177 18.22 12.16 -5.83
CA LYS A 177 18.40 13.43 -6.56
C LYS A 177 17.19 14.33 -6.31
N ALA A 178 17.42 15.64 -6.18
CA ALA A 178 16.33 16.61 -6.04
C ALA A 178 15.45 16.69 -7.30
N ILE A 179 16.04 16.44 -8.46
CA ILE A 179 15.34 16.34 -9.74
C ILE A 179 15.47 14.92 -10.26
N THR A 180 14.35 14.21 -10.36
CA THR A 180 14.32 12.85 -10.92
C THR A 180 14.52 12.89 -12.43
N PRO A 181 15.54 12.23 -13.00
CA PRO A 181 15.74 12.24 -14.44
C PRO A 181 14.62 11.52 -15.19
N TYR A 182 14.35 11.97 -16.42
CA TYR A 182 13.53 11.23 -17.37
C TYR A 182 14.38 10.16 -18.07
N ALA A 183 13.83 8.96 -18.28
CA ALA A 183 14.50 7.89 -19.01
C ALA A 183 14.84 8.31 -20.45
N LYS A 184 15.95 7.85 -21.05
CA LYS A 184 16.38 8.30 -22.39
C LYS A 184 15.32 8.09 -23.49
N ASN A 185 14.60 6.97 -23.44
CA ASN A 185 13.58 6.59 -24.44
C ASN A 185 12.14 6.81 -23.93
N ASN A 186 11.92 7.84 -23.12
CA ASN A 186 10.60 8.15 -22.54
C ASN A 186 9.59 8.60 -23.59
N ARG A 187 8.30 8.39 -23.32
CA ARG A 187 7.17 8.92 -24.11
C ARG A 187 6.51 10.11 -23.40
N ILE A 188 7.32 11.09 -23.01
CA ILE A 188 6.85 12.30 -22.33
C ILE A 188 6.88 13.47 -23.31
N ALA A 189 5.72 14.09 -23.51
CA ALA A 189 5.58 15.24 -24.38
C ALA A 189 6.43 16.43 -23.89
N GLN A 190 6.91 17.26 -24.81
CA GLN A 190 7.85 18.35 -24.47
C GLN A 190 7.24 19.37 -23.52
N ASN A 191 5.96 19.70 -23.71
CA ASN A 191 5.22 20.60 -22.81
C ASN A 191 5.14 20.05 -21.38
N ILE A 192 5.01 18.73 -21.19
CA ILE A 192 5.07 18.13 -19.85
C ILE A 192 6.47 18.32 -19.23
N LYS A 193 7.54 18.19 -20.02
CA LYS A 193 8.91 18.37 -19.53
C LYS A 193 9.24 19.83 -19.19
N SER A 194 8.68 20.78 -19.93
CA SER A 194 8.97 22.21 -19.76
C SER A 194 8.02 22.91 -18.79
N GLU A 195 6.76 22.49 -18.70
CA GLU A 195 5.73 23.16 -17.91
C GLU A 195 5.47 22.46 -16.56
N CYS A 196 5.62 21.14 -16.49
CA CYS A 196 5.31 20.40 -15.27
C CYS A 196 6.56 20.13 -14.43
N THR A 197 6.41 20.20 -13.11
CA THR A 197 7.48 19.95 -12.13
C THR A 197 7.44 18.52 -11.55
N ILE A 198 6.89 17.56 -12.30
CA ILE A 198 6.61 16.20 -11.80
C ILE A 198 7.87 15.42 -11.39
N ASN A 199 9.01 15.73 -12.01
CA ASN A 199 10.32 15.18 -11.69
C ASN A 199 10.85 15.64 -10.32
N GLN A 200 10.63 16.90 -9.98
CA GLN A 200 10.95 17.47 -8.67
C GLN A 200 9.94 16.99 -7.62
N GLN A 201 8.64 17.11 -7.91
CA GLN A 201 7.55 16.69 -7.03
C GLN A 201 7.69 15.23 -6.60
N LEU A 202 8.04 14.32 -7.54
CA LEU A 202 8.27 12.92 -7.20
C LEU A 202 9.33 12.74 -6.12
N ALA A 203 10.46 13.43 -6.24
CA ALA A 203 11.55 13.33 -5.27
C ALA A 203 11.15 13.90 -3.90
N GLU A 204 10.43 15.03 -3.90
CA GLU A 204 9.87 15.65 -2.69
C GLU A 204 8.86 14.75 -1.98
N PHE A 205 7.94 14.12 -2.73
CA PHE A 205 6.96 13.19 -2.16
C PHE A 205 7.61 11.94 -1.60
N ILE A 206 8.63 11.38 -2.27
CA ILE A 206 9.39 10.25 -1.73
C ILE A 206 10.04 10.64 -0.41
N GLN A 207 10.74 11.78 -0.36
CA GLN A 207 11.38 12.24 0.87
C GLN A 207 10.35 12.44 1.99
N LYS A 208 9.24 13.12 1.69
CA LYS A 208 8.15 13.37 2.63
C LYS A 208 7.62 12.07 3.22
N TYR A 209 7.10 11.17 2.39
CA TYR A 209 6.46 9.94 2.85
C TYR A 209 7.45 8.95 3.49
N ALA A 210 8.71 8.92 3.05
CA ALA A 210 9.73 8.09 3.68
C ALA A 210 10.09 8.62 5.08
N THR A 211 10.19 9.95 5.23
CA THR A 211 10.45 10.58 6.53
C THR A 211 9.28 10.37 7.50
N GLU A 212 8.04 10.45 7.01
CA GLU A 212 6.83 10.10 7.78
C GLU A 212 6.84 8.63 8.27
N GLN A 213 7.54 7.73 7.56
CA GLN A 213 7.73 6.32 7.95
C GLN A 213 8.98 6.08 8.82
N GLY A 214 9.68 7.14 9.24
CA GLY A 214 10.88 7.05 10.08
C GLY A 214 12.19 6.77 9.33
N LEU A 215 12.20 6.86 7.99
CA LEU A 215 13.41 6.76 7.19
C LEU A 215 14.11 8.11 7.07
N THR A 216 15.45 8.13 7.02
CA THR A 216 16.20 9.35 6.76
C THR A 216 16.52 9.48 5.27
N VAL A 217 15.79 10.33 4.56
CA VAL A 217 16.02 10.59 3.13
C VAL A 217 16.54 12.01 2.91
N LYS A 218 17.65 12.15 2.17
CA LYS A 218 18.28 13.45 1.88
C LYS A 218 18.54 13.64 0.39
N PHE A 219 18.46 14.87 -0.08
CA PHE A 219 18.87 15.22 -1.43
C PHE A 219 20.39 15.29 -1.55
N LYS A 220 20.95 14.68 -2.60
CA LYS A 220 22.37 14.77 -2.93
C LYS A 220 22.57 14.62 -4.44
N ASN A 221 23.31 15.54 -5.06
CA ASN A 221 23.56 15.51 -6.51
C ASN A 221 24.80 14.66 -6.86
N ASN A 222 25.85 14.74 -6.05
CA ASN A 222 27.09 13.97 -6.24
C ASN A 222 27.07 12.74 -5.34
N ILE A 223 26.78 11.58 -5.92
CA ILE A 223 26.68 10.31 -5.20
C ILE A 223 28.07 9.67 -5.10
N GLY A 224 28.56 9.48 -3.88
CA GLY A 224 29.80 8.78 -3.59
C GLY A 224 29.61 7.25 -3.55
N PRO A 225 30.70 6.47 -3.61
CA PRO A 225 30.63 5.01 -3.66
C PRO A 225 30.07 4.36 -2.39
N ASN A 226 30.14 5.06 -1.25
CA ASN A 226 29.62 4.60 0.05
C ASN A 226 28.21 5.12 0.37
N ASP A 227 27.63 5.93 -0.50
CA ASP A 227 26.28 6.44 -0.30
C ASP A 227 25.25 5.37 -0.65
N LEU A 228 24.27 5.17 0.23
CA LEU A 228 23.08 4.41 -0.11
C LEU A 228 22.18 5.32 -0.96
N TYR A 229 22.02 4.98 -2.22
CA TYR A 229 21.39 5.84 -3.22
C TYR A 229 20.23 5.13 -3.89
N LEU A 230 19.07 5.80 -3.94
CA LEU A 230 17.98 5.37 -4.82
C LEU A 230 18.20 5.98 -6.20
N ASN A 231 18.67 5.15 -7.12
CA ASN A 231 18.74 5.50 -8.53
C ASN A 231 17.32 5.40 -9.13
N LEU A 232 16.68 6.55 -9.32
CA LEU A 232 15.28 6.69 -9.73
C LEU A 232 15.18 7.39 -11.08
N GLN A 233 14.23 6.98 -11.92
CA GLN A 233 13.87 7.68 -13.15
C GLN A 233 12.36 7.63 -13.42
N ILE A 234 11.86 8.63 -14.15
CA ILE A 234 10.52 8.60 -14.74
C ILE A 234 10.63 8.00 -16.13
N ASP A 235 9.98 6.86 -16.33
CA ASP A 235 10.02 6.09 -17.58
C ASP A 235 9.06 6.68 -18.62
N ASP A 236 7.80 6.91 -18.23
CA ASP A 236 6.79 7.56 -19.06
C ASP A 236 5.87 8.45 -18.22
N ALA A 237 5.35 9.50 -18.82
CA ALA A 237 4.30 10.36 -18.28
C ALA A 237 3.43 10.84 -19.45
N ILE A 238 2.20 10.35 -19.50
CA ILE A 238 1.29 10.60 -20.61
C ILE A 238 0.08 11.35 -20.08
N SER A 239 -0.24 12.48 -20.74
CA SER A 239 -1.49 13.20 -20.56
C SER A 239 -2.24 13.21 -21.88
N GLN A 240 -3.09 12.20 -22.10
CA GLN A 240 -3.89 12.07 -23.33
C GLN A 240 -5.36 11.80 -23.01
N GLY A 241 -6.23 12.15 -23.95
CA GLY A 241 -7.67 11.93 -23.87
C GLY A 241 -8.50 13.21 -23.65
N GLY A 242 -9.65 13.27 -24.32
CA GLY A 242 -10.64 14.36 -24.22
C GLY A 242 -11.91 13.93 -23.51
N ALA A 243 -12.80 14.88 -23.22
CA ALA A 243 -14.03 14.67 -22.45
C ALA A 243 -14.94 13.54 -22.97
N PHE A 244 -14.77 13.13 -24.24
CA PHE A 244 -15.58 12.13 -24.93
C PHE A 244 -14.86 10.82 -25.30
N ARG A 245 -13.53 10.71 -25.13
CA ARG A 245 -12.75 9.50 -25.50
C ARG A 245 -12.05 8.79 -24.32
N GLY A 246 -12.26 9.28 -23.09
CA GLY A 246 -11.62 8.77 -21.88
C GLY A 246 -10.27 9.46 -21.59
N HIS A 247 -10.00 9.79 -20.33
CA HIS A 247 -8.80 10.50 -19.88
C HIS A 247 -7.78 9.53 -19.27
N ALA A 248 -6.88 8.98 -20.08
CA ALA A 248 -5.76 8.20 -19.56
C ALA A 248 -4.59 9.15 -19.25
N LYS A 249 -4.52 9.59 -17.99
CA LYS A 249 -3.33 10.30 -17.47
C LYS A 249 -2.57 9.35 -16.55
N PHE A 250 -1.35 8.99 -16.90
CA PHE A 250 -0.56 8.05 -16.12
C PHE A 250 0.92 8.38 -16.13
N THR A 251 1.61 7.93 -15.09
CA THR A 251 3.06 8.04 -14.95
C THR A 251 3.63 6.67 -14.57
N THR A 252 4.75 6.30 -15.15
CA THR A 252 5.54 5.12 -14.80
C THR A 252 6.95 5.53 -14.38
N ILE A 253 7.50 4.83 -13.40
CA ILE A 253 8.84 5.04 -12.86
C ILE A 253 9.53 3.70 -12.66
N SER A 254 10.86 3.75 -12.64
CA SER A 254 11.69 2.63 -12.23
C SER A 254 12.76 3.12 -11.27
N GLY A 255 13.15 2.26 -10.35
CA GLY A 255 14.14 2.59 -9.35
C GLY A 255 14.96 1.38 -8.91
N ILE A 256 16.21 1.64 -8.53
CA ILE A 256 17.12 0.64 -7.96
C ILE A 256 17.80 1.26 -6.74
N LEU A 257 17.73 0.59 -5.60
CA LEU A 257 18.46 0.99 -4.40
C LEU A 257 19.86 0.37 -4.43
N VAL A 258 20.89 1.20 -4.45
CA VAL A 258 22.28 0.77 -4.62
C VAL A 258 23.21 1.38 -3.58
N LYS A 259 24.30 0.69 -3.26
CA LYS A 259 25.46 1.24 -2.54
C LYS A 259 26.72 0.76 -3.26
N GLY A 260 27.43 1.68 -3.91
CA GLY A 260 28.52 1.33 -4.83
C GLY A 260 28.02 0.44 -5.98
N LYS A 261 28.62 -0.75 -6.16
CA LYS A 261 28.21 -1.73 -7.18
C LYS A 261 27.11 -2.69 -6.74
N LYS A 262 26.70 -2.65 -5.48
CA LYS A 262 25.73 -3.61 -4.90
C LYS A 262 24.32 -3.07 -4.98
N SER A 263 23.40 -3.87 -5.52
CA SER A 263 21.95 -3.63 -5.50
C SER A 263 21.31 -4.24 -4.25
N TYR A 264 20.33 -3.54 -3.71
CA TYR A 264 19.53 -3.91 -2.53
C TYR A 264 18.05 -4.06 -2.85
N GLY A 265 17.68 -3.86 -4.12
CA GLY A 265 16.33 -4.01 -4.62
C GLY A 265 16.10 -3.11 -5.82
N SER A 266 15.12 -3.50 -6.63
CA SER A 266 14.66 -2.77 -7.78
C SER A 266 13.14 -2.80 -7.85
N PHE A 267 12.54 -1.81 -8.50
CA PHE A 267 11.11 -1.78 -8.76
C PHE A 267 10.77 -1.12 -10.09
N LYS A 268 9.59 -1.47 -10.58
CA LYS A 268 8.83 -0.68 -11.55
C LYS A 268 7.51 -0.28 -10.90
N ALA A 269 7.05 0.94 -11.14
CA ALA A 269 5.79 1.42 -10.58
C ALA A 269 5.00 2.24 -11.60
N ALA A 270 3.67 2.16 -11.51
CA ALA A 270 2.77 2.94 -12.36
C ALA A 270 1.64 3.53 -11.54
N ARG A 271 1.20 4.75 -11.86
CA ARG A 271 -0.04 5.31 -11.33
C ARG A 271 -0.85 6.02 -12.39
N VAL A 272 -2.15 5.77 -12.39
CA VAL A 272 -3.12 6.37 -13.29
C VAL A 272 -4.05 7.28 -12.51
N SER A 273 -4.40 8.42 -13.09
CA SER A 273 -5.42 9.29 -12.54
C SER A 273 -6.77 9.02 -13.21
N GLY A 274 -7.68 8.38 -12.48
CA GLY A 274 -9.02 8.01 -12.95
C GLY A 274 -10.04 9.16 -13.00
N GLY A 275 -9.63 10.37 -13.46
CA GLY A 275 -10.46 11.58 -13.65
C GLY A 275 -11.91 11.51 -13.16
N GLY A 276 -12.20 12.09 -11.99
CA GLY A 276 -13.57 12.17 -11.44
C GLY A 276 -14.46 13.18 -12.17
N PHE A 277 -15.71 13.34 -11.71
CA PHE A 277 -16.72 14.28 -12.24
C PHE A 277 -16.21 15.74 -12.41
N TRP A 278 -15.17 16.14 -11.66
CA TRP A 278 -14.51 17.46 -11.74
C TRP A 278 -13.12 17.44 -12.43
N GLY A 279 -12.69 16.30 -12.96
CA GLY A 279 -11.38 16.10 -13.57
C GLY A 279 -11.18 16.80 -14.91
N ALA A 280 -12.26 17.25 -15.55
CA ALA A 280 -12.24 18.04 -16.78
C ALA A 280 -11.71 19.48 -16.58
N TYR A 281 -11.72 19.99 -15.34
CA TYR A 281 -11.35 21.38 -15.02
C TYR A 281 -9.92 21.52 -14.45
N LYS A 282 -9.13 20.44 -14.41
CA LYS A 282 -7.76 20.44 -13.87
C LYS A 282 -6.74 20.27 -15.00
N GLY A 283 -5.73 21.15 -15.04
CA GLY A 283 -4.65 21.11 -16.03
C GLY A 283 -3.82 19.82 -15.97
N SER A 284 -3.15 19.49 -17.08
CA SER A 284 -2.34 18.27 -17.22
C SER A 284 -1.30 18.09 -16.11
N CYS A 285 -0.58 19.16 -15.74
CA CYS A 285 0.44 19.10 -14.68
C CYS A 285 -0.16 18.80 -13.31
N ALA A 286 -1.33 19.36 -12.97
CA ALA A 286 -1.98 19.07 -11.70
C ALA A 286 -2.42 17.60 -11.59
N VAL A 287 -2.84 17.00 -12.71
CA VAL A 287 -3.23 15.59 -12.71
C VAL A 287 -2.02 14.67 -12.65
N LEU A 288 -0.97 14.95 -13.43
CA LEU A 288 0.28 14.20 -13.36
C LEU A 288 0.94 14.35 -11.97
N GLY A 289 0.83 15.52 -11.34
CA GLY A 289 1.24 15.78 -9.96
C GLY A 289 0.65 14.76 -8.97
N ARG A 290 -0.66 14.47 -9.08
CA ARG A 290 -1.30 13.43 -8.25
C ARG A 290 -0.79 12.02 -8.53
N THR A 291 -0.41 11.73 -9.78
CA THR A 291 0.17 10.42 -10.11
C THR A 291 1.56 10.27 -9.47
N VAL A 292 2.40 11.31 -9.50
CA VAL A 292 3.73 11.26 -8.87
C VAL A 292 3.68 11.34 -7.35
N GLU A 293 2.66 11.97 -6.76
CA GLU A 293 2.38 11.91 -5.32
C GLU A 293 2.10 10.47 -4.87
N ALA A 294 1.18 9.80 -5.56
CA ALA A 294 0.86 8.39 -5.27
C ALA A 294 2.07 7.47 -5.48
N LEU A 295 2.85 7.68 -6.55
CA LEU A 295 4.10 6.96 -6.77
C LEU A 295 5.13 7.24 -5.67
N GLY A 296 5.25 8.48 -5.20
CA GLY A 296 6.17 8.83 -4.12
C GLY A 296 5.85 8.07 -2.83
N LYS A 297 4.56 7.90 -2.52
CA LYS A 297 4.10 7.08 -1.40
C LYS A 297 4.44 5.60 -1.60
N ASP A 298 4.21 5.04 -2.79
CA ASP A 298 4.54 3.65 -3.08
C ASP A 298 6.04 3.36 -2.93
N VAL A 299 6.88 4.27 -3.43
CA VAL A 299 8.34 4.15 -3.32
C VAL A 299 8.79 4.29 -1.87
N ALA A 300 8.21 5.22 -1.09
CA ALA A 300 8.52 5.34 0.33
C ALA A 300 8.22 4.03 1.09
N THR A 301 7.06 3.42 0.86
CA THR A 301 6.70 2.12 1.44
C THR A 301 7.66 1.02 0.98
N TRP A 302 8.08 1.02 -0.28
CA TRP A 302 9.08 0.08 -0.77
C TRP A 302 10.46 0.31 -0.13
N LEU A 303 10.88 1.56 0.11
CA LEU A 303 12.15 1.89 0.77
C LEU A 303 12.22 1.38 2.22
N TYR A 304 11.08 1.26 2.89
CA TYR A 304 11.02 0.67 4.24
C TYR A 304 11.45 -0.80 4.25
N SER A 305 11.08 -1.56 3.21
CA SER A 305 11.47 -2.97 3.04
C SER A 305 11.74 -3.29 1.55
N PRO A 306 12.91 -2.90 1.02
CA PRO A 306 13.23 -3.06 -0.40
C PRO A 306 13.20 -4.53 -0.81
N ILE A 307 12.50 -4.81 -1.90
CA ILE A 307 12.50 -6.12 -2.56
C ILE A 307 12.97 -5.96 -3.99
N ASP A 308 13.72 -6.92 -4.49
CA ASP A 308 14.16 -6.92 -5.88
C ASP A 308 13.03 -7.31 -6.84
N GLY A 309 12.95 -6.63 -7.99
CA GLY A 309 11.92 -6.86 -9.01
C GLY A 309 10.49 -6.50 -8.57
N ALA A 310 10.32 -5.54 -7.67
CA ALA A 310 8.98 -5.14 -7.20
C ALA A 310 8.15 -4.51 -8.33
N GLN A 311 6.83 -4.74 -8.29
CA GLN A 311 5.87 -4.04 -9.14
C GLN A 311 4.86 -3.31 -8.25
N LEU A 312 4.85 -1.97 -8.33
CA LEU A 312 4.08 -1.11 -7.45
C LEU A 312 2.96 -0.38 -8.20
N GLY A 313 1.90 -0.02 -7.48
CA GLY A 313 0.77 0.72 -8.04
C GLY A 313 -0.04 -0.06 -9.08
N ASP A 314 -0.39 0.61 -10.18
CA ASP A 314 -1.27 0.14 -11.25
C ASP A 314 -0.50 -0.71 -12.27
N VAL A 315 -0.07 -1.91 -11.85
CA VAL A 315 0.86 -2.78 -12.59
C VAL A 315 0.47 -3.11 -14.03
N GLY A 316 -0.81 -3.01 -14.40
CA GLY A 316 -1.27 -3.19 -15.79
C GLY A 316 -0.75 -2.12 -16.76
N TYR A 317 -0.17 -1.03 -16.26
CA TYR A 317 0.46 0.03 -17.04
C TYR A 317 1.98 -0.11 -17.11
N LEU A 318 2.55 -1.10 -16.43
CA LEU A 318 3.96 -1.45 -16.55
C LEU A 318 4.19 -2.24 -17.84
N ARG A 319 5.27 -1.89 -18.54
CA ARG A 319 5.75 -2.62 -19.71
C ARG A 319 7.07 -3.32 -19.41
#